data_AF-A0AA39I1M1-F1
#
_entry.id   AF-A0AA39I1M1-F1
#
_cell.length_a   1.000
_cell.length_b   1.000
_cell.length_c   1.000
_cell.angle_alpha   90.00
_cell.angle_beta   90.00
_cell.angle_gamma   90.00
#
_symmetry.space_group_name_H-M   'P 1'
#
loop_
_entity.id
_entity.type
_entity.pdbx_description
1 polymer ?
#
loop_
_entity_poly.entity_id
_entity_poly.type
_entity_poly.pdbx_seq_one_letter_code
_entity_poly.pdbx_strand_id
1 'polypeptide(L)'
;MDFFAMPTVEEVSAGIIPTLEKVHRQEKVSITEYMQLYTRICNYCQRGRDSLFNNGGAVVYEVLAHYVREFVSLQAAKINSLPTDEMRLAEYTTVWENYKKSVSLVNKGFRFMNLHWVLHYNYSKMIEEKAKGAEQKEKRLDVYTLYMTTWKKEMFEKNESAILDSTRTSMKAEVDQAISEHLNAVQKYCAVEFAQRQQ
;
A
#
# COMPACT_ATOMS: atom_id res chain seq x y z
N MET A 1 -33.64 5.84 9.56
CA MET A 1 -32.40 6.26 8.87
C MET A 1 -32.82 7.14 7.71
N ASP A 2 -32.39 8.39 7.72
CA ASP A 2 -32.70 9.32 6.65
C ASP A 2 -31.78 9.02 5.45
N PHE A 3 -32.33 8.40 4.41
CA PHE A 3 -31.59 7.94 3.23
C PHE A 3 -30.97 9.12 2.45
N PHE A 4 -31.44 10.34 2.71
CA PHE A 4 -31.00 11.57 2.06
C PHE A 4 -29.88 12.29 2.81
N ALA A 5 -29.65 11.97 4.09
CA ALA A 5 -28.57 12.58 4.85
C ALA A 5 -27.20 12.07 4.36
N MET A 6 -26.28 13.01 4.09
CA MET A 6 -24.90 12.69 3.76
C MET A 6 -24.23 11.91 4.90
N PRO A 7 -23.46 10.84 4.61
CA PRO A 7 -22.72 10.14 5.66
C PRO A 7 -21.61 11.03 6.20
N THR A 8 -21.42 11.05 7.51
CA THR A 8 -20.33 11.80 8.14
C THR A 8 -19.01 11.03 8.05
N VAL A 9 -17.89 11.72 8.25
CA VAL A 9 -16.56 11.10 8.28
C VAL A 9 -16.49 10.03 9.37
N GLU A 10 -17.07 10.31 10.54
CA GLU A 10 -17.09 9.40 11.69
C GLU A 10 -17.91 8.14 11.40
N GLU A 11 -19.08 8.30 10.78
CA GLU A 11 -19.94 7.18 10.40
C GLU A 11 -19.21 6.25 9.41
N VAL A 12 -18.61 6.82 8.37
CA VAL A 12 -17.88 6.05 7.36
C VAL A 12 -16.65 5.39 7.96
N SER A 13 -15.88 6.12 8.76
CA SER A 13 -14.68 5.62 9.44
C SER A 13 -15.01 4.41 10.31
N ALA A 14 -16.02 4.53 11.18
CA ALA A 14 -16.49 3.43 12.01
C ALA A 14 -17.02 2.24 11.18
N GLY A 15 -17.59 2.52 10.00
CA GLY A 15 -18.15 1.52 9.10
C GLY A 15 -17.13 0.70 8.33
N ILE A 16 -15.98 1.27 7.95
CA ILE A 16 -15.00 0.64 7.04
C ILE A 16 -13.64 0.32 7.67
N ILE A 17 -13.12 1.18 8.55
CA ILE A 17 -11.76 1.06 9.09
C ILE A 17 -11.52 -0.25 9.85
N PRO A 18 -12.43 -0.72 10.72
CA PRO A 18 -12.18 -1.95 11.48
C PRO A 18 -11.90 -3.16 10.58
N THR A 19 -12.63 -3.29 9.46
CA THR A 19 -12.39 -4.38 8.51
C THR A 19 -11.08 -4.16 7.74
N LEU A 20 -10.77 -2.92 7.35
CA LEU A 20 -9.50 -2.59 6.69
C LEU A 20 -8.31 -2.95 7.57
N GLU A 21 -8.36 -2.61 8.85
CA GLU A 21 -7.30 -2.94 9.78
C GLU A 21 -7.07 -4.45 9.90
N LYS A 22 -8.15 -5.24 10.03
CA LYS A 22 -8.04 -6.71 10.04
C LYS A 22 -7.36 -7.23 8.77
N VAL A 23 -7.74 -6.70 7.61
CA VAL A 23 -7.12 -7.07 6.32
C VAL A 23 -5.62 -6.74 6.33
N HIS A 24 -5.23 -5.56 6.78
CA HIS A 24 -3.82 -5.15 6.82
C HIS A 24 -2.99 -5.98 7.82
N ARG A 25 -3.59 -6.34 8.97
CA ARG A 25 -2.99 -7.24 9.97
C ARG A 25 -2.94 -8.71 9.53
N GLN A 26 -3.39 -9.03 8.30
CA GLN A 26 -3.48 -10.39 7.79
C GLN A 26 -4.37 -11.31 8.65
N GLU A 27 -5.35 -10.73 9.35
CA GLU A 27 -6.33 -11.47 10.13
C GLU A 27 -7.40 -12.10 9.21
N LYS A 28 -8.02 -13.18 9.68
CA LYS A 28 -9.13 -13.81 8.96
C LYS A 28 -10.32 -12.87 8.94
N VAL A 29 -10.72 -12.45 7.75
CA VAL A 29 -11.98 -11.75 7.49
C VAL A 29 -12.98 -12.74 6.95
N SER A 30 -14.09 -12.94 7.65
CA SER A 30 -15.16 -13.83 7.19
C SER A 30 -15.83 -13.27 5.94
N ILE A 31 -16.45 -14.15 5.14
CA ILE A 31 -17.25 -13.72 3.97
C ILE A 31 -18.35 -12.74 4.42
N THR A 32 -18.99 -12.98 5.56
CA THR A 32 -20.03 -12.10 6.11
C THR A 32 -19.49 -10.70 6.39
N GLU A 33 -18.35 -10.57 7.08
CA GLU A 33 -17.73 -9.26 7.37
C GLU A 33 -17.31 -8.55 6.07
N TYR A 34 -16.74 -9.28 5.11
CA TYR A 34 -16.36 -8.75 3.82
C TYR A 34 -17.58 -8.24 3.02
N MET A 35 -18.67 -9.00 3.00
CA MET A 35 -19.91 -8.60 2.34
C MET A 35 -20.55 -7.39 3.05
N GLN A 36 -20.50 -7.32 4.38
CA GLN A 36 -20.96 -6.14 5.12
C GLN A 36 -20.14 -4.89 4.76
N LEU A 37 -18.81 -5.01 4.63
CA LEU A 37 -17.96 -3.91 4.16
C LEU A 37 -18.40 -3.45 2.77
N TYR A 38 -18.54 -4.38 1.82
CA TYR A 38 -18.98 -4.08 0.46
C TYR A 38 -20.35 -3.38 0.44
N THR A 39 -21.33 -3.89 1.20
CA THR A 39 -22.68 -3.31 1.30
C THR A 39 -22.64 -1.91 1.91
N ARG A 40 -21.85 -1.68 2.97
CA ARG A 40 -21.70 -0.34 3.58
C ARG A 40 -21.14 0.65 2.58
N ILE A 41 -20.06 0.29 1.86
CA ILE A 41 -19.47 1.13 0.82
C ILE A 41 -20.51 1.47 -0.26
N CYS A 42 -21.25 0.47 -0.74
CA CYS A 42 -22.34 0.70 -1.68
C CYS A 42 -23.33 1.74 -1.12
N ASN A 43 -23.86 1.52 0.09
CA ASN A 43 -24.84 2.41 0.69
C ASN A 43 -24.30 3.83 0.86
N TYR A 44 -23.07 4.00 1.33
CA TYR A 44 -22.45 5.32 1.47
C TYR A 44 -22.29 6.02 0.12
N CYS A 45 -21.76 5.33 -0.90
CA CYS A 45 -21.63 5.90 -2.25
C CYS A 45 -22.97 6.28 -2.89
N GLN A 46 -24.06 5.64 -2.46
CA GLN A 46 -25.39 5.90 -2.99
C GLN A 46 -26.12 7.05 -2.27
N ARG A 47 -25.69 7.44 -1.07
CA ARG A 47 -26.25 8.56 -0.30
C ARG A 47 -25.80 9.90 -0.88
N GLY A 48 -26.73 10.86 -0.95
CA GLY A 48 -26.48 12.21 -1.48
C GLY A 48 -26.19 12.26 -2.98
N ARG A 49 -26.66 11.27 -3.76
CA ARG A 49 -26.43 11.19 -5.22
C ARG A 49 -27.01 12.36 -6.03
N ASP A 50 -27.85 13.20 -5.42
CA ASP A 50 -28.38 14.41 -6.05
C ASP A 50 -27.29 15.47 -6.31
N SER A 51 -26.13 15.36 -5.64
CA SER A 51 -24.93 16.16 -5.93
C SER A 51 -23.88 15.33 -6.68
N LEU A 52 -23.56 15.74 -7.91
CA LEU A 52 -22.56 15.07 -8.77
C LEU A 52 -21.15 15.06 -8.16
N PHE A 53 -20.83 16.00 -7.26
CA PHE A 53 -19.47 16.21 -6.75
C PHE A 53 -19.33 16.13 -5.23
N ASN A 54 -20.44 16.15 -4.50
CA ASN A 54 -20.43 16.22 -3.04
C ASN A 54 -21.42 15.19 -2.46
N ASN A 55 -21.16 13.93 -2.77
CA ASN A 55 -21.96 12.78 -2.33
C ASN A 55 -21.14 11.88 -1.41
N GLY A 56 -21.78 10.87 -0.80
CA GLY A 56 -21.14 10.02 0.20
C GLY A 56 -19.92 9.24 -0.34
N GLY A 57 -19.78 9.06 -1.65
CA GLY A 57 -18.57 8.48 -2.24
C GLY A 57 -17.33 9.33 -2.04
N ALA A 58 -17.45 10.66 -2.02
CA ALA A 58 -16.34 11.55 -1.70
C ALA A 58 -15.85 11.35 -0.27
N VAL A 59 -16.77 11.21 0.68
CA VAL A 59 -16.45 10.96 2.09
C VAL A 59 -15.74 9.62 2.26
N VAL A 60 -16.24 8.55 1.62
CA VAL A 60 -15.57 7.23 1.62
C VAL A 60 -14.16 7.32 1.03
N TYR A 61 -13.99 8.05 -0.06
CA TYR A 61 -12.69 8.22 -0.70
C TYR A 61 -11.69 8.93 0.22
N GLU A 62 -12.09 10.06 0.82
CA GLU A 62 -11.21 10.83 1.71
C GLU A 62 -10.85 10.05 2.98
N VAL A 63 -11.82 9.34 3.59
CA VAL A 63 -11.55 8.45 4.73
C VAL A 63 -10.54 7.36 4.36
N LEU A 64 -10.74 6.71 3.20
CA LEU A 64 -9.81 5.67 2.74
C LEU A 64 -8.42 6.25 2.47
N ALA A 65 -8.33 7.38 1.76
CA ALA A 65 -7.05 8.01 1.43
C ALA A 65 -6.28 8.45 2.68
N HIS A 66 -6.98 8.98 3.67
CA HIS A 66 -6.41 9.34 4.96
C HIS A 66 -5.90 8.11 5.72
N TYR A 67 -6.74 7.09 5.88
CA TYR A 67 -6.38 5.84 6.55
C TYR A 67 -5.13 5.18 5.93
N VAL A 68 -5.09 5.05 4.60
CA VAL A 68 -3.96 4.40 3.92
C VAL A 68 -2.68 5.19 4.11
N ARG A 69 -2.75 6.52 4.04
CA ARG A 69 -1.59 7.38 4.31
C ARG A 69 -1.07 7.16 5.71
N GLU A 70 -1.92 7.25 6.73
CA GLU A 70 -1.53 7.06 8.12
C GLU A 70 -0.95 5.66 8.37
N PHE A 71 -1.59 4.62 7.84
CA PHE A 71 -1.11 3.25 7.94
C PHE A 71 0.31 3.12 7.37
N VAL A 72 0.54 3.60 6.13
CA VAL A 72 1.85 3.49 5.48
C VAL A 72 2.89 4.32 6.22
N SER A 73 2.57 5.56 6.64
CA SER A 73 3.49 6.40 7.41
C SER A 73 3.89 5.74 8.74
N LEU A 74 2.96 5.07 9.42
CA LEU A 74 3.25 4.33 10.65
C LEU A 74 4.18 3.14 10.40
N GLN A 75 3.95 2.37 9.33
CA GLN A 75 4.85 1.28 8.96
C GLN A 75 6.25 1.79 8.58
N ALA A 76 6.33 2.91 7.87
CA ALA A 76 7.59 3.54 7.53
C ALA A 76 8.37 3.97 8.78
N ALA A 77 7.69 4.63 9.72
CA ALA A 77 8.29 5.01 11.00
C ALA A 77 8.79 3.79 11.79
N LYS A 78 8.01 2.70 11.82
CA LYS A 78 8.42 1.42 12.44
C LYS A 78 9.69 0.88 11.80
N ILE A 79 9.74 0.79 10.46
CA ILE A 79 10.92 0.29 9.74
C ILE A 79 12.14 1.18 10.05
N ASN A 80 12.01 2.50 9.93
CA ASN A 80 13.12 3.42 10.19
C ASN A 80 13.65 3.36 11.64
N SER A 81 12.80 2.99 12.60
CA SER A 81 13.20 2.83 13.99
C SER A 81 14.05 1.58 14.25
N LEU A 82 14.15 0.65 13.28
CA LEU A 82 14.95 -0.56 13.44
C LEU A 82 16.46 -0.23 13.41
N PRO A 83 17.26 -0.91 14.25
CA PRO A 83 18.64 -0.51 14.52
C PRO A 83 19.61 -0.87 13.39
N THR A 84 19.37 -1.95 12.65
CA THR A 84 20.26 -2.39 11.56
C THR A 84 19.57 -2.36 10.20
N ASP A 85 20.38 -2.18 9.16
CA ASP A 85 19.94 -2.13 7.77
C ASP A 85 19.29 -3.46 7.32
N GLU A 86 19.82 -4.59 7.77
CA GLU A 86 19.26 -5.92 7.46
C GLU A 86 17.86 -6.09 8.07
N MET A 87 17.67 -5.63 9.32
CA MET A 87 16.37 -5.66 9.98
C MET A 87 15.36 -4.77 9.24
N ARG A 88 15.80 -3.58 8.80
CA ARG A 88 14.96 -2.66 8.01
C ARG A 88 14.52 -3.31 6.70
N LEU A 89 15.45 -3.92 5.97
CA LEU A 89 15.16 -4.54 4.67
C LEU A 89 14.26 -5.77 4.81
N ALA A 90 14.49 -6.61 5.83
CA ALA A 90 13.65 -7.78 6.10
C ALA A 90 12.22 -7.39 6.48
N GLU A 91 12.06 -6.38 7.36
CA GLU A 91 10.75 -5.87 7.75
C GLU A 91 10.05 -5.20 6.56
N TYR A 92 10.75 -4.35 5.78
CA TYR A 92 10.21 -3.73 4.58
C TYR A 92 9.65 -4.76 3.61
N THR A 93 10.41 -5.81 3.32
CA THR A 93 10.00 -6.89 2.40
C THR A 93 8.74 -7.58 2.91
N THR A 94 8.70 -7.90 4.21
CA THR A 94 7.55 -8.55 4.84
C THR A 94 6.29 -7.66 4.79
N VAL A 95 6.42 -6.40 5.18
CA VAL A 95 5.31 -5.44 5.17
C VAL A 95 4.83 -5.21 3.74
N TRP A 96 5.72 -5.11 2.76
CA TRP A 96 5.37 -4.93 1.35
C TRP A 96 4.56 -6.10 0.80
N GLU A 97 4.97 -7.35 1.06
CA GLU A 97 4.22 -8.53 0.61
C GLU A 97 2.82 -8.60 1.23
N ASN A 98 2.71 -8.31 2.53
CA ASN A 98 1.42 -8.27 3.22
C ASN A 98 0.55 -7.11 2.72
N TYR A 99 1.16 -5.96 2.44
CA TYR A 99 0.47 -4.81 1.88
C TYR A 99 -0.11 -5.13 0.50
N LYS A 100 0.65 -5.73 -0.42
CA LYS A 100 0.14 -6.16 -1.74
C LYS A 100 -1.06 -7.10 -1.65
N LYS A 101 -1.02 -8.07 -0.75
CA LYS A 101 -2.16 -8.99 -0.49
C LYS A 101 -3.38 -8.21 -0.03
N SER A 102 -3.19 -7.29 0.91
CA SER A 102 -4.22 -6.41 1.44
C SER A 102 -4.85 -5.54 0.34
N VAL A 103 -4.03 -4.91 -0.50
CA VAL A 103 -4.50 -4.06 -1.60
C VAL A 103 -5.40 -4.84 -2.55
N SER A 104 -5.02 -6.08 -2.90
CA SER A 104 -5.82 -6.93 -3.78
C SER A 104 -7.22 -7.20 -3.23
N LEU A 105 -7.33 -7.47 -1.92
CA LEU A 105 -8.61 -7.71 -1.25
C LEU A 105 -9.43 -6.43 -1.11
N VAL A 106 -8.81 -5.33 -0.67
CA VAL A 106 -9.47 -4.04 -0.50
C VAL A 106 -9.96 -3.52 -1.86
N ASN A 107 -9.16 -3.58 -2.91
CA ASN A 107 -9.58 -3.11 -4.24
C ASN A 107 -10.84 -3.85 -4.74
N LYS A 108 -10.95 -5.15 -4.46
CA LYS A 108 -12.17 -5.93 -4.77
C LYS A 108 -13.36 -5.47 -3.93
N GLY A 109 -13.16 -5.20 -2.64
CA GLY A 109 -14.20 -4.70 -1.73
C GLY A 109 -14.72 -3.31 -2.11
N PHE A 110 -13.88 -2.50 -2.77
CA PHE A 110 -14.22 -1.14 -3.22
C PHE A 110 -14.56 -1.08 -4.72
N ARG A 111 -14.76 -2.22 -5.39
CA ARG A 111 -15.08 -2.28 -6.83
C ARG A 111 -16.28 -1.39 -7.20
N PHE A 112 -17.32 -1.37 -6.35
CA PHE A 112 -18.48 -0.52 -6.58
C PHE A 112 -18.10 0.97 -6.62
N MET A 113 -17.32 1.45 -5.65
CA MET A 113 -16.87 2.83 -5.60
C MET A 113 -16.00 3.19 -6.82
N ASN A 114 -15.07 2.30 -7.21
CA ASN A 114 -14.23 2.52 -8.40
C ASN A 114 -15.08 2.71 -9.67
N LEU A 115 -16.07 1.84 -9.89
CA LEU A 115 -16.90 1.85 -11.10
C LEU A 115 -17.94 2.97 -11.10
N HIS A 116 -18.62 3.18 -9.98
CA HIS A 116 -19.81 4.04 -9.95
C HIS A 116 -19.54 5.43 -9.40
N TRP A 117 -18.48 5.62 -8.62
CA TRP A 117 -18.13 6.94 -8.09
C TRP A 117 -16.86 7.51 -8.72
N VAL A 118 -15.72 6.82 -8.65
CA VAL A 118 -14.43 7.34 -9.15
C VAL A 118 -14.49 7.62 -10.65
N LEU A 119 -14.97 6.65 -11.44
CA LEU A 119 -15.09 6.80 -12.89
C LEU A 119 -16.03 7.97 -13.26
N HIS A 120 -17.21 8.03 -12.64
CA HIS A 120 -18.17 9.10 -12.89
C HIS A 120 -17.64 10.47 -12.48
N TYR A 121 -17.03 10.58 -11.29
CA TYR A 121 -16.40 11.82 -10.82
C TYR A 121 -15.37 12.33 -11.83
N ASN A 122 -14.46 11.46 -12.28
CA ASN A 122 -13.40 11.82 -13.21
C ASN A 122 -13.96 12.24 -14.58
N TYR A 123 -14.98 11.53 -15.07
CA TYR A 123 -15.64 11.87 -16.32
C TYR A 123 -16.35 13.23 -16.24
N SER A 124 -17.13 13.44 -15.19
CA SER A 124 -17.82 14.71 -14.94
C SER A 124 -16.83 15.87 -14.78
N LYS A 125 -15.74 15.69 -14.03
CA LYS A 125 -14.70 16.72 -13.88
C LYS A 125 -14.01 17.06 -15.20
N MET A 126 -13.67 16.06 -16.00
CA MET A 126 -13.10 16.30 -17.33
C MET A 126 -14.03 17.13 -18.22
N ILE A 127 -15.35 16.90 -18.18
CA ILE A 127 -16.32 17.70 -18.94
C ILE A 127 -16.34 19.14 -18.42
N GLU A 128 -16.40 19.35 -17.10
CA GLU A 128 -16.40 20.69 -16.51
C GLU A 128 -15.15 21.49 -16.86
N GLU A 129 -13.98 20.86 -16.83
CA GLU A 129 -12.69 21.51 -17.12
C GLU A 129 -12.58 21.89 -18.60
N LYS A 130 -12.98 20.98 -19.49
CA LYS A 130 -13.06 21.27 -20.94
C LYS A 130 -14.01 22.43 -21.22
N ALA A 131 -15.17 22.47 -20.57
CA ALA A 131 -16.13 23.56 -20.72
C ALA A 131 -15.57 24.91 -20.23
N LYS A 132 -14.66 24.88 -19.25
CA LYS A 132 -13.99 26.07 -18.69
C LYS A 132 -12.71 26.45 -19.42
N GLY A 133 -12.31 25.71 -20.46
CA GLY A 133 -11.02 25.91 -21.14
C GLY A 133 -9.81 25.75 -20.22
N ALA A 134 -9.98 25.06 -19.09
CA ALA A 134 -8.94 24.87 -18.09
C ALA A 134 -8.14 23.60 -18.39
N GLU A 135 -6.85 23.60 -18.00
CA GLU A 135 -6.08 22.36 -17.95
C GLU A 135 -6.71 21.38 -16.95
N GLN A 136 -6.56 20.09 -17.26
CA GLN A 136 -7.16 19.01 -16.49
C GLN A 136 -6.59 18.99 -15.06
N LYS A 137 -7.44 19.10 -14.02
CA LYS A 137 -6.99 18.94 -12.63
C LYS A 137 -6.83 17.46 -12.28
N GLU A 138 -6.26 17.24 -11.10
CA GLU A 138 -5.93 15.93 -10.56
C GLU A 138 -7.17 15.00 -10.52
N LYS A 139 -7.05 13.86 -11.20
CA LYS A 139 -8.07 12.81 -11.24
C LYS A 139 -8.08 12.07 -9.91
N ARG A 140 -9.26 11.60 -9.49
CA ARG A 140 -9.36 10.62 -8.41
C ARG A 140 -8.82 9.29 -8.90
N LEU A 141 -7.88 8.74 -8.15
CA LEU A 141 -7.28 7.44 -8.45
C LEU A 141 -8.25 6.34 -8.03
N ASP A 142 -8.32 5.24 -8.78
CA ASP A 142 -8.98 4.03 -8.26
C ASP A 142 -8.26 3.53 -7.00
N VAL A 143 -8.92 2.69 -6.22
CA VAL A 143 -8.38 2.22 -4.93
C VAL A 143 -7.03 1.52 -5.05
N TYR A 144 -6.82 0.69 -6.07
CA TYR A 144 -5.52 0.05 -6.25
C TYR A 144 -4.42 1.08 -6.50
N THR A 145 -4.67 2.02 -7.43
CA THR A 145 -3.72 3.07 -7.77
C THR A 145 -3.46 4.00 -6.59
N LEU A 146 -4.48 4.38 -5.82
CA LEU A 146 -4.35 5.16 -4.58
C LEU A 146 -3.42 4.49 -3.56
N TYR A 147 -3.56 3.17 -3.37
CA TYR A 147 -2.70 2.42 -2.46
C TYR A 147 -1.25 2.38 -2.94
N MET A 148 -1.02 2.17 -4.24
CA MET A 148 0.32 2.10 -4.82
C MET A 148 1.04 3.46 -4.80
N THR A 149 0.33 4.54 -5.15
CA THR A 149 0.89 5.90 -5.10
C THR A 149 1.17 6.34 -3.67
N THR A 150 0.28 5.98 -2.73
CA THR A 150 0.51 6.26 -1.30
C THR A 150 1.72 5.50 -0.77
N TRP A 151 1.88 4.22 -1.12
CA TRP A 151 3.08 3.46 -0.75
C TRP A 151 4.35 4.12 -1.30
N LYS A 152 4.37 4.43 -2.59
CA LYS A 152 5.51 5.10 -3.23
C LYS A 152 5.87 6.40 -2.49
N LYS A 153 4.89 7.25 -2.21
CA LYS A 153 5.11 8.55 -1.59
C LYS A 153 5.52 8.46 -0.12
N GLU A 154 4.82 7.65 0.66
CA GLU A 154 4.97 7.62 2.12
C GLU A 154 6.07 6.65 2.59
N MET A 155 6.22 5.51 1.92
CA MET A 155 7.20 4.50 2.27
C MET A 155 8.52 4.71 1.51
N PHE A 156 8.47 4.93 0.19
CA PHE A 156 9.69 4.97 -0.62
C PHE A 156 10.29 6.37 -0.67
N GLU A 157 9.60 7.36 -1.23
CA GLU A 157 10.16 8.71 -1.46
C GLU A 157 10.62 9.40 -0.17
N LYS A 158 9.91 9.21 0.94
CA LYS A 158 10.30 9.78 2.24
C LYS A 158 11.47 9.07 2.93
N ASN A 159 11.75 7.81 2.55
CA ASN A 159 12.75 6.96 3.23
C ASN A 159 13.74 6.36 2.23
N GLU A 160 13.87 6.99 1.07
CA GLU A 160 14.59 6.45 -0.09
C GLU A 160 16.05 6.18 0.29
N SER A 161 16.71 7.11 0.99
CA SER A 161 18.09 6.94 1.44
C SER A 161 18.25 5.72 2.36
N ALA A 162 17.36 5.57 3.36
CA ALA A 162 17.45 4.46 4.31
C ALA A 162 17.26 3.09 3.64
N ILE A 163 16.32 2.98 2.71
CA ILE A 163 16.03 1.72 2.00
C ILE A 163 17.13 1.40 0.97
N LEU A 164 17.59 2.40 0.21
CA LEU A 164 18.65 2.21 -0.79
C LEU A 164 19.99 1.88 -0.13
N ASP A 165 20.33 2.54 0.97
CA ASP A 165 21.55 2.23 1.73
C ASP A 165 21.47 0.83 2.34
N SER A 166 20.33 0.45 2.92
CA SER A 166 20.15 -0.92 3.45
C SER A 166 20.28 -2.00 2.38
N THR A 167 19.75 -1.74 1.19
CA THR A 167 19.85 -2.64 0.04
C THR A 167 21.30 -2.75 -0.44
N ARG A 168 22.01 -1.62 -0.53
CA ARG A 168 23.42 -1.57 -0.93
C ARG A 168 24.31 -2.33 0.05
N THR A 169 24.08 -2.17 1.36
CA THR A 169 24.82 -2.88 2.41
C THR A 169 24.61 -4.39 2.30
N SER A 170 23.35 -4.82 2.14
CA SER A 170 23.01 -6.25 1.99
C SER A 170 23.66 -6.87 0.75
N MET A 171 23.61 -6.19 -0.40
CA MET A 171 24.27 -6.66 -1.63
C MET A 171 25.78 -6.77 -1.50
N LYS A 172 26.43 -5.81 -0.81
CA LYS A 172 27.88 -5.89 -0.55
C LYS A 172 28.22 -7.08 0.34
N ALA A 173 27.44 -7.31 1.40
CA ALA A 173 27.65 -8.43 2.30
C ALA A 173 27.53 -9.79 1.59
N GLU A 174 26.55 -9.96 0.69
CA GLU A 174 26.43 -11.18 -0.14
C GLU A 174 27.65 -11.41 -1.04
N VAL A 175 28.17 -10.33 -1.65
CA VAL A 175 29.36 -10.40 -2.49
C VAL A 175 30.60 -10.75 -1.66
N ASP A 176 30.80 -10.11 -0.52
CA ASP A 176 31.94 -10.35 0.37
C ASP A 176 31.92 -11.78 0.92
N GLN A 177 30.73 -12.30 1.26
CA GLN A 177 30.57 -13.69 1.67
C GLN A 177 30.94 -14.66 0.55
N ALA A 178 30.46 -14.44 -0.67
CA ALA A 178 30.78 -15.29 -1.81
C ALA A 178 32.29 -15.30 -2.13
N ILE A 179 32.96 -14.15 -2.03
CA ILE A 179 34.41 -14.03 -2.19
C ILE A 179 35.13 -14.83 -1.10
N SER A 180 34.72 -14.70 0.16
CA SER A 180 35.31 -15.43 1.28
C SER A 180 35.20 -16.95 1.12
N GLU A 181 34.02 -17.44 0.75
CA GLU A 181 33.78 -18.87 0.48
C GLU A 181 34.68 -19.38 -0.65
N HIS A 182 34.84 -18.60 -1.72
CA HIS A 182 35.72 -18.95 -2.83
C HIS A 182 37.20 -18.99 -2.42
N LEU A 183 37.67 -17.98 -1.68
CA LEU A 183 39.06 -17.94 -1.18
C LEU A 183 39.35 -19.15 -0.27
N ASN A 184 38.43 -19.50 0.62
CA ASN A 184 38.54 -20.67 1.49
C ASN A 184 38.61 -21.98 0.68
N ALA A 185 37.84 -22.10 -0.39
CA ALA A 185 37.87 -23.27 -1.27
C ALA A 185 39.21 -23.40 -2.02
N VAL A 186 39.73 -22.30 -2.57
CA VAL A 186 41.04 -22.25 -3.22
C VAL A 186 42.15 -22.63 -2.23
N GLN A 187 42.11 -22.09 -1.01
CA GLN A 187 43.12 -22.36 0.00
C GLN A 187 43.14 -23.84 0.43
N LYS A 188 41.97 -24.47 0.57
CA LYS A 188 41.85 -25.92 0.80
C LYS A 188 42.42 -26.73 -0.36
N TYR A 189 42.09 -26.35 -1.60
CA TYR A 189 42.58 -27.04 -2.79
C TYR A 189 44.11 -26.98 -2.88
N CYS A 190 44.71 -25.79 -2.68
CA CYS A 190 46.15 -25.63 -2.65
C CYS A 190 46.83 -26.44 -1.54
N ALA A 191 46.22 -26.51 -0.34
CA ALA A 191 46.76 -27.30 0.77
C ALA A 191 46.78 -28.81 0.46
N VAL A 192 45.75 -29.32 -0.22
CA VAL A 192 45.68 -30.73 -0.66
C VAL A 192 46.74 -31.03 -1.74
N GLU A 193 46.87 -30.17 -2.76
CA GLU A 193 47.92 -30.35 -3.78
C GLU A 193 49.33 -30.30 -3.18
N PHE A 194 49.57 -29.41 -2.20
CA PHE A 194 50.88 -29.31 -1.56
C PHE A 194 51.21 -30.56 -0.74
N ALA A 195 50.24 -31.12 -0.03
CA ALA A 195 50.39 -32.36 0.73
C ALA A 195 50.66 -33.57 -0.18
N GLN A 196 49.99 -33.64 -1.35
CA GLN A 196 50.18 -34.71 -2.32
C GLN A 196 51.56 -34.66 -3.01
N ARG A 197 52.18 -33.49 -3.16
CA ARG A 197 53.51 -33.34 -3.75
C ARG A 197 54.67 -33.65 -2.79
N GLN A 198 54.40 -33.88 -1.51
CA GLN A 198 55.41 -34.24 -0.50
C GLN A 198 55.41 -35.73 -0.12
N GLN A 199 54.56 -36.55 -0.75
CA GLN A 199 54.58 -38.01 -0.69
C GLN A 199 55.26 -38.59 -1.93
#